data_AF-A0A961RJD5-F1
#
_entry.id   AF-A0A961RJD5-F1
#
_cell.length_a   1.000
_cell.length_b   1.000
_cell.length_c   1.000
_cell.angle_alpha   90.00
_cell.angle_beta   90.00
_cell.angle_gamma   90.00
#
_symmetry.space_group_name_H-M   'P 1'
#
loop_
_entity.id
_entity.type
_entity.pdbx_description
1 polymer ?
#
loop_
_entity_poly.entity_id
_entity_poly.type
_entity_poly.pdbx_seq_one_letter_code
_entity_poly.pdbx_strand_id
1 'polypeptide(L)'
;ILPPGMQLEITLQGDVIQSAKVRRPPYAPATIDSSASLRKALMQLMGGAKMGARHALPPDLGHICGTSLRDRFDGQVPGPAKGALPRLADLLPGLEWNEAILLINSIPHSLLQQMCPVDEDTDHAGGSGKRGAHAQGQSNRGDGG
;
A
#
# COMPACT_ATOMS: atom_id res chain seq x y z
N ILE A 1 3.94 9.01 12.29
CA ILE A 1 2.47 8.97 12.53
C ILE A 1 1.79 8.56 11.22
N LEU A 2 0.76 7.72 11.24
CA LEU A 2 0.04 7.33 10.01
C LEU A 2 -0.99 8.41 9.59
N PRO A 3 -1.24 8.58 8.27
CA PRO A 3 -2.28 9.47 7.78
C PRO A 3 -3.68 9.14 8.32
N PRO A 4 -4.54 10.14 8.56
CA PRO A 4 -5.89 9.91 9.07
C PRO A 4 -6.72 8.95 8.22
N GLY A 5 -7.42 8.02 8.88
CA GLY A 5 -8.27 7.01 8.24
C GLY A 5 -7.53 5.79 7.70
N MET A 6 -6.20 5.85 7.59
CA MET A 6 -5.39 4.74 7.12
C MET A 6 -5.32 3.63 8.18
N GLN A 7 -5.48 2.38 7.74
CA GLN A 7 -5.20 1.19 8.53
C GLN A 7 -4.26 0.27 7.78
N LEU A 8 -3.14 -0.05 8.43
CA LEU A 8 -2.10 -0.91 7.91
C LEU A 8 -1.91 -2.07 8.88
N GLU A 9 -1.97 -3.29 8.37
CA GLU A 9 -1.55 -4.48 9.09
C GLU A 9 -0.11 -4.78 8.68
N ILE A 10 0.79 -4.96 9.66
CA ILE A 10 2.20 -5.23 9.42
C ILE A 10 2.69 -6.37 10.30
N THR A 11 3.69 -7.09 9.80
CA THR A 11 4.50 -7.99 10.63
C THR A 11 5.93 -7.44 10.72
N LEU A 12 6.52 -7.51 11.90
CA LEU A 12 7.85 -6.96 12.19
C LEU A 12 8.78 -8.08 12.68
N GLN A 13 10.06 -7.99 12.29
CA GLN A 13 11.16 -8.72 12.91
C GLN A 13 12.14 -7.67 13.46
N GLY A 14 12.10 -7.45 14.78
CA GLY A 14 12.72 -6.26 15.36
C GLY A 14 11.97 -5.01 14.91
N ASP A 15 12.69 -4.07 14.30
CA ASP A 15 12.17 -2.84 13.69
C ASP A 15 11.93 -2.98 12.17
N VAL A 16 12.35 -4.08 11.55
CA VAL A 16 12.22 -4.31 10.10
C VAL A 16 10.86 -4.91 9.75
N ILE A 17 10.17 -4.32 8.78
CA ILE A 17 8.90 -4.82 8.23
C ILE A 17 9.14 -6.07 7.39
N GLN A 18 8.44 -7.15 7.71
CA GLN A 18 8.47 -8.42 6.98
C GLN A 18 7.32 -8.52 5.98
N SER A 19 6.13 -8.05 6.37
CA SER A 19 4.97 -7.97 5.48
C SER A 19 4.09 -6.78 5.84
N ALA A 20 3.34 -6.29 4.85
CA ALA A 20 2.37 -5.24 5.02
C ALA A 20 1.11 -5.54 4.20
N LYS A 21 -0.06 -5.17 4.74
CA LYS A 21 -1.35 -5.22 4.06
C LYS A 21 -2.13 -3.95 4.35
N VAL A 22 -2.74 -3.38 3.32
CA VAL A 22 -3.61 -2.22 3.47
C VAL A 22 -5.02 -2.69 3.81
N ARG A 23 -5.45 -2.46 5.05
CA ARG A 23 -6.82 -2.76 5.51
C ARG A 23 -7.79 -1.63 5.20
N ARG A 24 -7.31 -0.39 5.26
CA ARG A 24 -8.09 0.79 4.88
C ARG A 24 -7.21 1.88 4.29
N PRO A 25 -7.55 2.44 3.12
CA PRO A 25 -6.86 3.61 2.59
C PRO A 25 -7.11 4.84 3.47
N PRO A 26 -6.23 5.86 3.40
CA PRO A 26 -6.48 7.12 4.09
C PRO A 26 -7.75 7.82 3.57
N TYR A 27 -8.42 8.61 4.41
CA TYR A 27 -9.62 9.37 4.04
C TYR A 27 -9.36 10.33 2.87
N ALA A 28 -10.34 10.61 2.01
CA ALA A 28 -10.16 11.61 0.95
C ALA A 28 -9.82 12.99 1.55
N PRO A 29 -8.83 13.71 1.00
CA PRO A 29 -8.47 15.01 1.51
C PRO A 29 -9.63 15.97 1.22
N ALA A 30 -10.07 16.72 2.24
CA ALA A 30 -11.14 17.71 2.07
C ALA A 30 -10.72 18.86 1.13
N THR A 31 -9.42 19.17 1.06
CA THR A 31 -8.80 20.12 0.12
C THR A 31 -7.37 19.69 -0.22
N ILE A 32 -6.95 19.93 -1.47
CA ILE A 32 -5.67 19.44 -2.03
C ILE A 32 -4.45 20.14 -1.39
N ASP A 33 -4.57 21.41 -1.01
CA ASP A 33 -3.43 22.27 -0.63
C ASP A 33 -2.95 22.15 0.84
N SER A 34 -3.84 21.87 1.79
CA SER A 34 -3.48 21.83 3.23
C SER A 34 -2.54 20.67 3.59
N SER A 35 -2.47 19.65 2.74
CA SER A 35 -1.70 18.42 2.99
C SER A 35 -0.20 18.58 2.72
N ALA A 36 0.22 19.53 1.87
CA ALA A 36 1.63 19.69 1.50
C ALA A 36 2.43 20.41 2.57
N SER A 37 1.89 21.50 3.11
CA SER A 37 2.51 22.31 4.16
C SER A 37 2.62 21.54 5.47
N LEU A 38 1.56 20.82 5.87
CA LEU A 38 1.55 19.96 7.06
C LEU A 38 2.56 18.83 6.94
N ARG A 39 2.67 18.22 5.76
CA ARG A 39 3.62 17.16 5.46
C ARG A 39 5.06 17.64 5.50
N LYS A 40 5.35 18.82 4.92
CA LYS A 40 6.65 19.47 5.05
C LYS A 40 6.98 19.77 6.51
N ALA A 41 6.02 20.28 7.29
CA ALA A 41 6.20 20.53 8.72
C ALA A 41 6.44 19.24 9.52
N LEU A 42 5.70 18.17 9.25
CA LEU A 42 5.89 16.85 9.86
C LEU A 42 7.25 16.24 9.50
N MET A 43 7.68 16.35 8.24
CA MET A 43 9.02 15.89 7.82
C MET A 43 10.14 16.72 8.47
N GLN A 44 9.94 18.03 8.66
CA GLN A 44 10.90 18.86 9.39
C GLN A 44 10.90 18.56 10.90
N LEU A 45 9.75 18.23 11.48
CA LEU A 45 9.63 17.89 12.90
C LEU A 45 10.22 16.51 13.21
N MET A 46 9.97 15.52 12.33
CA MET A 46 10.51 14.16 12.48
C MET A 46 11.97 14.05 12.00
N GLY A 47 12.39 14.90 11.06
CA GLY A 47 13.75 14.95 10.51
C GLY A 47 14.57 16.14 11.01
N GLY A 48 14.25 16.65 12.21
CA GLY A 48 14.75 17.89 12.83
C GLY A 48 16.27 18.00 13.09
N ALA A 49 17.10 17.27 12.37
CA ALA A 49 18.51 17.55 12.21
C ALA A 49 18.84 17.50 10.73
N LYS A 50 18.93 18.68 10.09
CA LYS A 50 19.19 18.93 8.66
C LYS A 50 20.50 18.34 8.09
N MET A 51 21.16 17.41 8.79
CA MET A 51 22.34 16.70 8.31
C MET A 51 22.35 15.19 8.58
N GLY A 52 21.57 14.67 9.53
CA GLY A 52 21.60 13.24 9.90
C GLY A 52 20.54 12.40 9.20
N ALA A 53 19.27 12.81 9.34
CA ALA A 53 18.13 12.01 8.85
C ALA A 53 18.18 11.80 7.34
N ARG A 54 18.56 12.82 6.55
CA ARG A 54 18.72 12.72 5.10
C ARG A 54 19.81 11.73 4.66
N HIS A 55 20.88 11.56 5.45
CA HIS A 55 21.98 10.63 5.14
C HIS A 55 21.68 9.20 5.59
N ALA A 56 20.79 9.04 6.58
CA ALA A 56 20.27 7.73 6.95
C ALA A 56 19.31 7.15 5.90
N LEU A 57 18.69 7.99 5.05
CA LEU A 57 17.84 7.52 3.97
C LEU A 57 18.68 7.00 2.78
N PRO A 58 18.47 5.75 2.34
CA PRO A 58 19.08 5.25 1.11
C PRO A 58 18.69 6.12 -0.10
N PRO A 59 19.61 6.38 -1.05
CA PRO A 59 19.35 7.24 -2.20
C PRO A 59 18.21 6.71 -3.08
N ASP A 60 18.00 5.39 -3.10
CA ASP A 60 17.00 4.75 -3.95
C ASP A 60 15.69 4.39 -3.25
N LEU A 61 15.53 4.78 -1.99
CA LEU A 61 14.37 4.42 -1.21
C LEU A 61 13.10 5.13 -1.70
N GLY A 62 12.02 4.38 -1.88
CA GLY A 62 10.68 4.94 -2.11
C GLY A 62 10.52 5.68 -3.43
N HIS A 63 11.12 5.17 -4.50
CA HIS A 63 10.98 5.74 -5.84
C HIS A 63 9.53 5.73 -6.34
N ILE A 64 8.97 6.93 -6.55
CA ILE A 64 7.60 7.13 -7.03
C ILE A 64 7.62 8.25 -8.07
N CYS A 65 7.14 7.96 -9.28
CA CYS A 65 7.06 8.91 -10.40
C CYS A 65 8.38 9.66 -10.66
N GLY A 66 9.52 8.97 -10.58
CA GLY A 66 10.85 9.55 -10.82
C GLY A 66 11.39 10.41 -9.66
N THR A 67 10.81 10.32 -8.47
CA THR A 67 11.33 10.98 -7.26
C THR A 67 11.59 9.95 -6.16
N SER A 68 12.76 10.01 -5.54
CA SER A 68 13.07 9.22 -4.34
C SER A 68 12.44 9.84 -3.09
N LEU A 69 12.43 9.10 -1.98
CA LEU A 69 12.09 9.64 -0.66
C LEU A 69 12.96 10.85 -0.31
N ARG A 70 14.24 10.80 -0.70
CA ARG A 70 15.23 11.85 -0.45
C ARG A 70 14.90 13.14 -1.20
N ASP A 71 14.49 13.03 -2.47
CA ASP A 71 14.05 14.18 -3.27
C ASP A 71 12.78 14.80 -2.69
N ARG A 72 11.83 13.95 -2.26
CA ARG A 72 10.60 14.42 -1.58
C ARG A 72 10.89 15.09 -0.25
N PHE A 73 11.93 14.65 0.45
CA PHE A 73 12.42 15.29 1.66
C PHE A 73 12.97 16.69 1.39
N ASP A 74 13.60 16.92 0.23
CA ASP A 74 14.03 18.25 -0.22
C ASP A 74 12.87 19.14 -0.71
N GLY A 75 11.65 18.61 -0.74
CA GLY A 75 10.46 19.32 -1.19
C GLY A 75 10.16 19.14 -2.68
N GLN A 76 10.84 18.21 -3.37
CA GLN A 76 10.45 17.84 -4.74
C GLN A 76 9.11 17.11 -4.71
N VAL A 77 8.18 17.54 -5.56
CA VAL A 77 6.88 16.89 -5.69
C VAL A 77 6.99 15.81 -6.78
N PRO A 78 6.45 14.59 -6.56
CA PRO A 78 6.37 13.58 -7.61
C PRO A 78 5.69 14.15 -8.86
N GLY A 79 6.27 13.87 -10.03
CA GLY A 79 5.65 14.21 -11.31
C GLY A 79 4.34 13.43 -11.54
N PRO A 80 3.57 13.78 -12.58
CA PRO A 80 2.41 12.99 -12.97
C PRO A 80 2.85 11.55 -13.23
N ALA A 81 2.10 10.59 -12.67
CA ALA A 81 2.39 9.17 -12.83
C ALA A 81 2.35 8.79 -14.31
N LYS A 82 3.50 8.38 -14.87
CA LYS A 82 3.58 7.79 -16.19
C LYS A 82 3.54 6.27 -16.02
N GLY A 83 2.34 5.69 -15.92
CA GLY A 83 2.12 4.25 -15.77
C GLY A 83 1.46 3.85 -14.45
N ALA A 84 1.42 2.53 -14.20
CA ALA A 84 0.85 1.98 -12.97
C ALA A 84 1.71 2.35 -11.76
N LEU A 85 1.06 2.85 -10.71
CA LEU A 85 1.73 3.15 -9.45
C LEU A 85 2.01 1.85 -8.68
N PRO A 86 3.16 1.71 -8.01
CA PRO A 86 3.40 0.58 -7.13
C PRO A 86 2.41 0.60 -5.96
N ARG A 87 2.04 -0.58 -5.45
CA ARG A 87 1.19 -0.66 -4.25
C ARG A 87 2.04 -0.30 -3.05
N LEU A 88 1.46 0.42 -2.09
CA LEU A 88 2.16 0.79 -0.88
C LEU A 88 2.65 -0.45 -0.12
N ALA A 89 1.82 -1.50 -0.04
CA ALA A 89 2.17 -2.76 0.62
C ALA A 89 3.44 -3.41 0.05
N ASP A 90 3.73 -3.23 -1.24
CA ASP A 90 4.90 -3.80 -1.90
C ASP A 90 6.18 -3.00 -1.61
N LEU A 91 6.06 -1.76 -1.12
CA LEU A 91 7.19 -0.86 -0.84
C LEU A 91 7.70 -0.92 0.60
N LEU A 92 6.93 -1.51 1.52
CA LEU A 92 7.24 -1.52 2.95
C LEU A 92 8.14 -2.68 3.42
N PRO A 93 8.07 -3.90 2.87
CA PRO A 93 8.94 -4.99 3.28
C PRO A 93 10.43 -4.64 3.13
N GLY A 94 11.21 -4.97 4.15
CA GLY A 94 12.64 -4.67 4.22
C GLY A 94 12.99 -3.29 4.79
N LEU A 95 12.00 -2.41 5.02
CA LEU A 95 12.23 -1.12 5.65
C LEU A 95 12.14 -1.21 7.17
N GLU A 96 12.93 -0.40 7.86
CA GLU A 96 12.69 -0.13 9.28
C GLU A 96 11.37 0.65 9.47
N TRP A 97 10.71 0.48 10.61
CA TRP A 97 9.43 1.12 10.91
C TRP A 97 9.49 2.66 10.82
N ASN A 98 10.58 3.27 11.27
CA ASN A 98 10.84 4.71 11.13
C ASN A 98 10.92 5.15 9.64
N GLU A 99 11.61 4.40 8.79
CA GLU A 99 11.74 4.65 7.35
C GLU A 99 10.40 4.49 6.65
N ALA A 100 9.63 3.45 7.01
CA ALA A 100 8.28 3.25 6.51
C ALA A 100 7.37 4.41 6.86
N ILE A 101 7.44 4.91 8.10
CA ILE A 101 6.68 6.10 8.52
C ILE A 101 7.12 7.34 7.72
N LEU A 102 8.41 7.54 7.50
CA LEU A 102 8.90 8.65 6.68
C LEU A 102 8.43 8.52 5.23
N LEU A 103 8.50 7.31 4.67
CA LEU A 103 8.03 7.00 3.32
C LEU A 103 6.55 7.34 3.16
N ILE A 104 5.69 6.79 4.02
CA ILE A 104 4.24 7.02 4.00
C ILE A 104 3.93 8.51 4.10
N ASN A 105 4.61 9.23 5.00
CA ASN A 105 4.39 10.66 5.18
C ASN A 105 5.00 11.49 4.04
N SER A 106 5.91 10.98 3.23
CA SER A 106 6.46 11.72 2.09
C SER A 106 5.49 11.77 0.90
N ILE A 107 4.61 10.77 0.78
CA ILE A 107 3.76 10.58 -0.39
C ILE A 107 2.60 11.59 -0.36
N PRO A 108 2.34 12.32 -1.47
CA PRO A 108 1.15 13.16 -1.57
C PRO A 108 -0.13 12.36 -1.36
N HIS A 109 -1.08 12.94 -0.63
CA HIS A 109 -2.28 12.23 -0.18
C HIS A 109 -3.10 11.60 -1.32
N SER A 110 -3.23 12.31 -2.45
CA SER A 110 -3.91 11.81 -3.66
C SER A 110 -3.21 10.59 -4.26
N LEU A 111 -1.88 10.56 -4.28
CA LEU A 111 -1.10 9.41 -4.73
C LEU A 111 -1.18 8.27 -3.72
N LEU A 112 -1.13 8.58 -2.43
CA LEU A 112 -1.21 7.57 -1.37
C LEU A 112 -2.53 6.80 -1.44
N GLN A 113 -3.65 7.47 -1.73
CA GLN A 113 -4.93 6.80 -1.96
C GLN A 113 -4.90 5.84 -3.15
N GLN A 114 -4.29 6.24 -4.26
CA GLN A 114 -4.18 5.40 -5.46
C GLN A 114 -3.26 4.18 -5.22
N MET A 115 -2.24 4.34 -4.36
CA MET A 115 -1.29 3.28 -4.00
C MET A 115 -1.82 2.31 -2.93
N CYS A 116 -2.98 2.57 -2.33
CA CYS A 116 -3.55 1.80 -1.22
C CYS A 116 -4.83 1.03 -1.61
N PRO A 117 -4.79 0.12 -2.60
CA PRO A 117 -5.92 -0.79 -2.81
C PRO A 117 -6.07 -1.68 -1.57
N VAL A 118 -7.31 -1.92 -1.15
CA VAL A 118 -7.60 -2.79 0.00
C VAL A 118 -7.18 -4.22 -0.34
N ASP A 119 -6.38 -4.82 0.53
CA ASP A 119 -6.09 -6.25 0.48
C ASP A 119 -7.31 -7.01 1.01
N GLU A 120 -8.06 -7.65 0.13
CA GLU A 120 -9.09 -8.61 0.55
C GLU A 120 -8.40 -9.79 1.24
N ASP A 121 -8.94 -10.23 2.36
CA ASP A 121 -8.59 -11.53 2.90
C ASP A 121 -9.11 -12.56 1.89
N THR A 122 -8.23 -13.07 1.03
CA THR A 122 -8.48 -14.35 0.36
C THR A 122 -8.47 -15.43 1.43
N ASP A 123 -9.54 -15.49 2.20
CA ASP A 123 -9.95 -16.66 2.95
C ASP A 123 -10.04 -17.78 1.91
N HIS A 124 -9.04 -18.65 1.91
CA HIS A 124 -9.10 -19.89 1.16
C HIS A 124 -10.26 -20.70 1.71
N ALA A 125 -11.43 -20.55 1.11
CA ALA A 125 -12.55 -21.46 1.24
C ALA A 125 -12.17 -22.81 0.61
N GLY A 126 -11.33 -23.56 1.33
CA GLY A 126 -11.06 -24.96 1.07
C GLY A 126 -12.29 -25.78 1.41
N GLY A 127 -12.96 -26.31 0.38
CA GLY A 127 -14.09 -27.21 0.59
C GLY A 127 -14.94 -27.50 -0.64
N SER A 128 -14.32 -27.70 -1.81
CA SER A 128 -15.02 -28.30 -2.96
C SER A 128 -15.33 -29.76 -2.66
N GLY A 129 -16.46 -30.02 -2.01
CA GLY A 129 -17.03 -31.35 -1.85
C GLY A 129 -17.62 -31.85 -3.16
N LYS A 130 -16.76 -32.30 -4.09
CA LYS A 130 -17.15 -33.22 -5.16
C LYS A 130 -17.63 -34.52 -4.50
N ARG A 131 -18.96 -34.69 -4.35
CA ARG A 131 -19.55 -36.02 -4.22
C ARG A 131 -20.13 -36.42 -5.57
N GLY A 132 -19.35 -37.23 -6.27
CA GLY A 132 -19.80 -37.91 -7.47
C GLY A 132 -20.84 -38.98 -7.16
N ALA A 133 -21.67 -39.21 -8.18
CA ALA A 133 -22.24 -40.47 -8.62
C ALA A 133 -23.08 -41.30 -7.62
N HIS A 134 -24.38 -41.40 -7.92
CA HIS A 134 -25.01 -42.71 -8.02
C HIS A 134 -26.04 -42.71 -9.17
N ALA A 135 -25.99 -43.79 -9.94
CA ALA A 135 -26.75 -44.09 -11.13
C ALA A 135 -28.26 -44.26 -10.87
N GLN A 136 -29.07 -44.20 -11.94
CA GLN A 136 -29.81 -45.35 -12.51
C GLN A 136 -31.26 -45.02 -12.95
N GLY A 137 -31.65 -45.53 -14.12
CA GLY A 137 -33.05 -45.72 -14.54
C GLY A 137 -33.51 -44.84 -15.71
N GLN A 138 -33.18 -45.19 -16.96
CA GLN A 138 -34.10 -45.88 -17.89
C GLN A 138 -35.52 -45.29 -17.97
N SER A 139 -35.86 -44.65 -19.09
CA SER A 139 -37.05 -45.03 -19.86
C SER A 139 -36.95 -44.54 -21.29
N ASN A 140 -36.73 -45.53 -22.15
CA ASN A 140 -36.83 -45.50 -23.59
C ASN A 140 -38.31 -45.63 -23.98
N ARG A 141 -38.82 -44.73 -24.83
CA ARG A 141 -39.99 -44.88 -25.73
C ARG A 141 -39.92 -43.64 -26.63
N GLY A 142 -39.57 -43.74 -27.90
CA GLY A 142 -40.07 -44.70 -28.86
C GLY A 142 -41.02 -43.95 -29.77
N ASP A 143 -40.44 -43.47 -30.87
CA ASP A 143 -41.03 -42.81 -32.03
C ASP A 143 -42.12 -43.67 -32.71
N GLY A 144 -43.04 -43.00 -33.42
CA GLY A 144 -43.71 -43.59 -34.59
C GLY A 144 -45.23 -43.45 -34.66
N GLY A 145 -45.70 -42.69 -35.66
CA GLY A 145 -47.03 -42.88 -36.29
C GLY A 145 -47.99 -41.72 -36.15
#